data_AF-Q6KZ57-F1
#
_entry.id   AF-Q6KZ57-F1
#
_cell.length_a   1.000
_cell.length_b   1.000
_cell.length_c   1.000
_cell.angle_alpha   90.00
_cell.angle_beta   90.00
_cell.angle_gamma   90.00
#
_symmetry.space_group_name_H-M   'P 1'
#
loop_
_entity.id
_entity.type
_entity.pdbx_description
1 polymer ?
#
loop_
_entity_poly.entity_id
_entity_poly.type
_entity_poly.pdbx_seq_one_letter_code
_entity_poly.pdbx_strand_id
1 'polypeptide(L)'
;MGIEECFNELKDDEISAAECIHCLLKHGEVVIYDDELKRLKLGREVYDKSYVDQMKRISEILGINSFRSYTEKDKEYNLTMY
;
A
#
# COMPACT_ATOMS: atom_id res chain seq x y z
N MET A 1 4.87 -4.99 -18.65
CA MET A 1 5.43 -4.88 -17.29
C MET A 1 4.27 -4.49 -16.38
N GLY A 2 3.77 -5.44 -15.60
CA GLY A 2 2.56 -5.27 -14.79
C GLY A 2 2.90 -4.92 -13.34
N ILE A 3 1.89 -4.56 -12.55
CA ILE A 3 2.06 -4.19 -11.13
C ILE A 3 2.53 -5.35 -10.24
N GLU A 4 2.49 -6.58 -10.75
CA GLU A 4 2.97 -7.80 -10.09
C GLU A 4 4.45 -7.69 -9.70
N GLU A 5 5.25 -7.03 -10.53
CA GLU A 5 6.67 -6.83 -10.26
C GLU A 5 6.92 -5.96 -9.01
N CYS A 6 6.01 -5.03 -8.70
CA CYS A 6 6.10 -4.23 -7.48
C CYS A 6 6.00 -5.08 -6.21
N PHE A 7 5.26 -6.19 -6.26
CA PHE A 7 5.08 -7.07 -5.10
C PHE A 7 6.19 -8.12 -4.97
N ASN A 8 6.95 -8.40 -6.03
CA ASN A 8 8.03 -9.39 -6.00
C ASN A 8 9.19 -8.97 -5.09
N GLU A 9 9.40 -7.67 -4.93
CA GLU A 9 10.45 -7.09 -4.09
C GLU A 9 9.99 -6.83 -2.64
N LEU A 10 8.74 -7.15 -2.29
CA LEU A 10 8.19 -6.92 -0.96
C LEU A 10 8.83 -7.86 0.07
N LYS A 11 9.45 -7.26 1.09
CA LYS A 11 10.06 -7.95 2.25
C LYS A 11 9.28 -7.61 3.52
N ASP A 12 9.61 -8.26 4.63
CA ASP A 12 8.98 -8.01 5.93
C ASP A 12 9.60 -6.81 6.66
N ASP A 13 9.74 -5.68 5.96
CA ASP A 13 10.26 -4.43 6.49
C ASP A 13 9.56 -3.21 5.88
N GLU A 14 9.48 -2.13 6.66
CA GLU A 14 8.72 -0.92 6.29
C GLU A 14 9.25 -0.22 5.04
N ILE A 15 10.57 -0.29 4.78
CA ILE A 15 11.21 0.36 3.63
C ILE A 15 10.72 -0.32 2.34
N SER A 16 10.80 -1.65 2.28
CA SER A 16 10.32 -2.41 1.12
C SER A 16 8.82 -2.23 0.88
N ALA A 17 8.02 -2.11 1.94
CA ALA A 17 6.58 -1.86 1.83
C ALA A 17 6.29 -0.45 1.27
N ALA A 18 7.03 0.57 1.70
CA ALA A 18 6.93 1.92 1.14
C ALA A 18 7.37 1.97 -0.33
N GLU A 19 8.48 1.32 -0.68
CA GLU A 19 8.96 1.22 -2.06
C GLU A 19 7.95 0.49 -2.96
N CYS A 20 7.29 -0.54 -2.45
CA CYS A 20 6.20 -1.23 -3.14
C CYS A 20 5.05 -0.26 -3.46
N ILE A 21 4.62 0.56 -2.50
CA ILE A 21 3.60 1.59 -2.72
C ILE A 21 4.05 2.59 -3.78
N HIS A 22 5.29 3.09 -3.73
CA HIS A 22 5.81 4.00 -4.75
C HIS A 22 5.85 3.38 -6.14
N CYS A 23 6.21 2.10 -6.23
CA CYS A 23 6.15 1.35 -7.48
C CYS A 23 4.71 1.28 -8.02
N LEU A 24 3.74 0.94 -7.18
CA LEU A 24 2.33 0.89 -7.56
C LEU A 24 1.84 2.24 -8.11
N LEU A 25 2.16 3.33 -7.41
CA LEU A 25 1.79 4.68 -7.84
C LEU A 25 2.47 5.07 -9.18
N LYS A 26 3.75 4.69 -9.39
CA LYS A 26 4.44 4.89 -10.68
C LYS A 26 3.78 4.14 -11.84
N HIS A 27 3.15 3.00 -11.55
CA HIS A 27 2.34 2.25 -12.53
C HIS A 27 0.93 2.81 -12.71
N GLY A 28 0.58 3.91 -12.03
CA GLY A 28 -0.74 4.54 -12.12
C GLY A 28 -1.81 3.90 -11.24
N GLU A 29 -1.43 3.03 -10.32
CA GLU A 29 -2.35 2.54 -9.31
C GLU A 29 -2.73 3.65 -8.33
N VAL A 30 -3.94 3.51 -7.78
CA VAL A 30 -4.41 4.37 -6.70
C VAL A 30 -4.35 3.55 -5.41
N VAL A 31 -3.52 3.98 -4.47
CA VAL A 31 -3.46 3.40 -3.12
C VAL A 31 -4.24 4.32 -2.18
N ILE A 32 -5.20 3.76 -1.44
CA ILE A 32 -6.07 4.50 -0.53
C ILE A 32 -6.15 3.80 0.82
N TYR A 33 -6.23 4.59 1.88
CA TYR A 33 -6.62 4.10 3.19
C TYR A 33 -8.14 3.88 3.24
N ASP A 34 -8.55 2.69 3.68
CA ASP A 34 -9.94 2.33 3.91
C ASP A 34 -10.23 2.31 5.41
N ASP A 35 -11.13 3.20 5.86
CA ASP A 35 -11.45 3.32 7.28
C ASP A 35 -12.34 2.18 7.80
N GLU A 36 -13.11 1.50 6.95
CA GLU A 36 -13.92 0.35 7.37
C GLU A 36 -13.06 -0.89 7.53
N LEU A 37 -12.14 -1.11 6.58
CA LEU A 37 -11.21 -2.25 6.58
C LEU A 37 -9.96 -1.99 7.42
N LYS A 38 -9.75 -0.76 7.88
CA LYS A 38 -8.61 -0.30 8.67
C LYS A 38 -7.26 -0.68 8.03
N ARG A 39 -7.14 -0.54 6.71
CA ARG A 39 -5.92 -0.90 5.95
C ARG A 39 -5.76 -0.08 4.68
N LEU A 40 -4.59 -0.19 4.05
CA LEU A 40 -4.40 0.24 2.66
C LEU A 40 -5.07 -0.75 1.69
N LYS A 41 -5.62 -0.22 0.60
CA LYS A 41 -6.18 -0.99 -0.51
C LYS A 41 -5.86 -0.32 -1.84
N LEU A 42 -5.89 -1.10 -2.92
CA LEU A 42 -5.91 -0.52 -4.25
C LEU A 42 -7.33 -0.03 -4.60
N GLY A 43 -7.43 1.09 -5.33
CA GLY A 43 -8.71 1.58 -5.85
C GLY A 43 -9.43 0.56 -6.74
N ARG A 44 -8.66 -0.27 -7.47
CA ARG A 44 -9.20 -1.35 -8.30
C ARG A 44 -9.84 -2.50 -7.53
N GLU A 45 -9.63 -2.60 -6.21
CA GLU A 45 -10.24 -3.66 -5.39
C GLU A 45 -11.78 -3.67 -5.43
N VAL A 46 -12.40 -2.58 -5.91
CA VAL A 46 -13.84 -2.51 -6.19
C VAL A 46 -14.28 -3.54 -7.24
N TYR A 47 -13.43 -3.86 -8.22
CA TYR A 47 -13.75 -4.81 -9.30
C TYR A 47 -12.73 -5.95 -9.48
N ASP A 48 -11.52 -5.81 -8.94
CA ASP A 48 -10.45 -6.82 -9.01
C ASP A 48 -9.81 -7.04 -7.64
N LYS A 49 -10.05 -8.22 -7.06
CA LYS A 49 -9.59 -8.60 -5.71
C LYS A 49 -8.25 -9.35 -5.69
N SER A 50 -7.54 -9.44 -6.81
CA SER A 50 -6.34 -10.28 -6.96
C SER A 50 -5.17 -9.88 -6.05
N TYR A 51 -5.16 -8.64 -5.54
CA TYR A 51 -4.06 -8.08 -4.74
C TYR A 51 -4.41 -7.78 -3.29
N VAL A 52 -5.60 -8.22 -2.83
CA VAL A 52 -6.11 -7.92 -1.48
C VAL A 52 -5.14 -8.38 -0.40
N ASP A 53 -4.58 -9.59 -0.53
CA ASP A 53 -3.73 -10.16 0.51
C ASP A 53 -2.35 -9.49 0.55
N GLN A 54 -1.81 -9.08 -0.61
CA GLN A 54 -0.60 -8.27 -0.69
C GLN A 54 -0.80 -6.91 -0.02
N MET A 55 -1.94 -6.25 -0.27
CA MET A 55 -2.24 -4.95 0.36
C MET A 55 -2.49 -5.05 1.86
N LYS A 56 -3.09 -6.15 2.35
CA LYS A 56 -3.16 -6.44 3.79
C LYS A 56 -1.76 -6.56 4.38
N ARG A 57 -0.89 -7.36 3.76
CA ARG A 57 0.49 -7.56 4.23
C ARG A 57 1.27 -6.24 4.29
N ILE A 58 1.16 -5.39 3.27
CA ILE A 58 1.77 -4.05 3.27
C ILE A 58 1.25 -3.21 4.44
N SER A 59 -0.05 -3.26 4.70
CA SER A 59 -0.67 -2.51 5.81
C SER A 59 -0.19 -3.00 7.18
N GLU A 60 -0.03 -4.32 7.32
CA GLU A 60 0.50 -4.95 8.54
C GLU A 60 1.96 -4.57 8.77
N ILE A 61 2.80 -4.64 7.74
CA ILE A 61 4.22 -4.25 7.80
C ILE A 61 4.36 -2.79 8.21
N LEU A 62 3.56 -1.90 7.63
CA LEU A 62 3.58 -0.47 7.95
C LEU A 62 2.84 -0.12 9.25
N GLY A 63 2.22 -1.10 9.93
CA GLY A 63 1.44 -0.86 11.15
C GLY A 63 0.23 0.05 10.95
N ILE A 64 -0.35 0.09 9.74
CA ILE A 64 -1.48 0.96 9.40
C ILE A 64 -2.78 0.27 9.78
N ASN A 65 -3.43 0.76 10.83
CA ASN A 65 -4.71 0.27 11.34
C ASN A 65 -5.72 1.39 11.66
N SER A 66 -5.33 2.64 11.44
CA SER A 66 -6.14 3.83 11.69
C SER A 66 -5.76 4.94 10.72
N PHE A 67 -6.65 5.92 10.50
CA PHE A 67 -6.32 7.11 9.73
C PHE A 67 -5.11 7.86 10.32
N ARG A 68 -4.97 7.82 11.65
CA ARG A 68 -3.82 8.40 12.35
C ARG A 68 -2.52 7.68 11.99
N SER A 69 -2.45 6.35 12.12
CA SER A 69 -1.25 5.58 11.76
C SER A 69 -0.92 5.72 10.27
N TYR A 70 -1.93 5.81 9.41
CA TYR A 70 -1.76 6.10 7.98
C TYR A 70 -1.08 7.46 7.77
N THR A 71 -1.58 8.53 8.40
CA THR A 71 -1.02 9.89 8.27
C THR A 71 0.39 9.98 8.83
N GLU A 72 0.68 9.27 9.91
CA GLU A 72 2.03 9.19 10.50
C GLU A 72 3.00 8.51 9.52
N LYS A 73 2.60 7.39 8.91
CA LYS A 73 3.43 6.67 7.91
C LYS A 73 3.57 7.42 6.59
N ASP A 74 2.53 8.11 6.13
CA ASP A 74 2.60 8.96 4.95
C ASP A 74 3.62 10.11 5.13
N LYS A 75 3.69 10.71 6.32
CA LYS A 75 4.73 11.71 6.63
C LYS A 75 6.13 11.12 6.71
N GLU A 76 6.26 9.89 7.21
CA GLU A 76 7.55 9.22 7.37
C GLU A 76 8.14 8.78 6.02
N TYR A 77 7.30 8.21 5.14
CA TYR A 77 7.73 7.56 3.91
C TYR A 77 7.27 8.25 2.62
N ASN A 78 6.55 9.37 2.71
CA ASN A 78 5.93 10.07 1.58
C ASN A 78 5.10 9.11 0.70
N LEU A 79 4.13 8.43 1.32
CA LEU A 79 3.34 7.38 0.65
C LEU A 79 2.44 7.95 -0.46
N THR A 80 2.11 9.25 -0.41
CA THR A 80 1.25 9.92 -1.39
C THR A 80 2.01 10.68 -2.49
N MET A 81 3.34 10.78 -2.41
CA MET A 81 4.21 11.49 -3.36
C MET A 81 3.74 12.92 -3.69
N TYR A 82 3.54 13.77 -2.67
CA TYR A 82 3.34 15.23 -2.86
C TYR A 82 4.63 15.97 -3.24
#